data_AF-A0A1G3CIF2-F1
#
_entry.id   AF-A0A1G3CIF2-F1
#
_cell.length_a   1.000
_cell.length_b   1.000
_cell.length_c   1.000
_cell.angle_alpha   90.00
_cell.angle_beta   90.00
_cell.angle_gamma   90.00
#
_symmetry.space_group_name_H-M   'P 1'
#
loop_
_entity.id
_entity.type
_entity.pdbx_description
1 polymer ?
#
loop_
_entity_poly.entity_id
_entity_poly.type
_entity_poly.pdbx_seq_one_letter_code
_entity_poly.pdbx_strand_id
1 'polypeptide(L)' 'HIRPALQADGGDIELVSIEGGVVKVRLRGACGSCPSALMTLKYGVEERLKEEIPEVKSVELA' A
#
# COMPACT_ATOMS: atom_id res chain seq x y z
N HIS A 1 10.95 -1.17 -0.76
CA HIS A 1 11.37 -0.78 0.62
C HIS A 1 10.31 -0.03 1.47
N ILE A 2 9.02 -0.41 1.44
CA ILE A 2 7.93 0.41 2.05
C ILE A 2 7.64 0.10 3.52
N ARG A 3 7.75 -1.16 3.92
CA ARG A 3 7.28 -1.64 5.23
C ARG A 3 7.93 -0.95 6.46
N PRO A 4 9.25 -0.65 6.48
CA PRO A 4 9.87 0.02 7.64
C PRO A 4 9.33 1.42 7.90
N ALA A 5 9.02 2.18 6.84
CA ALA A 5 8.45 3.52 6.96
C ALA A 5 7.05 3.46 7.58
N LEU A 6 6.21 2.53 7.12
CA LEU A 6 4.87 2.32 7.66
C LEU A 6 4.90 1.87 9.13
N GLN A 7 5.86 1.02 9.49
CA GLN A 7 6.03 0.57 10.87
C GLN A 7 6.50 1.70 11.81
N ALA A 8 7.31 2.64 11.30
CA ALA A 8 7.70 3.84 12.06
C ALA A 8 6.49 4.73 12.38
N ASP A 9 5.51 4.79 11.47
CA ASP A 9 4.22 5.48 11.66
C ASP A 9 3.20 4.66 12.47
N GLY A 10 3.57 3.48 12.98
CA GLY A 10 2.70 2.62 13.78
C GLY A 10 1.64 1.86 12.96
N GLY A 11 1.85 1.73 11.66
CA GLY A 11 1.03 0.89 10.78
C GLY A 11 1.80 -0.25 10.14
N ASP A 12 1.11 -1.02 9.31
CA ASP A 12 1.70 -2.10 8.54
C ASP A 12 0.94 -2.27 7.22
N ILE A 13 1.55 -2.96 6.27
CA ILE A 13 0.97 -3.33 4.99
C ILE A 13 1.15 -4.80 4.70
N GLU A 14 0.04 -5.43 4.34
CA GLU A 14 -0.03 -6.83 3.97
C GLU A 14 -0.48 -6.95 2.51
N LEU A 15 0.25 -7.74 1.73
CA LEU A 15 -0.16 -8.09 0.39
C LEU A 15 -1.28 -9.14 0.48
N VAL A 16 -2.44 -8.86 -0.12
CA VAL A 16 -3.59 -9.78 -0.12
C VAL A 16 -3.60 -10.62 -1.38
N SER A 17 -3.54 -10.00 -2.55
CA SER A 17 -3.47 -10.69 -3.84
C SER A 17 -2.92 -9.80 -4.94
N ILE A 18 -2.47 -10.40 -6.04
CA ILE A 18 -2.04 -9.72 -7.26
C ILE A 18 -2.76 -10.38 -8.43
N GLU A 19 -3.57 -9.61 -9.15
CA GLU A 19 -4.38 -10.11 -10.28
C GLU A 19 -4.33 -9.13 -11.45
N GLY A 20 -3.77 -9.55 -12.59
CA GLY A 20 -3.82 -8.76 -13.84
C GLY A 20 -3.16 -7.38 -13.78
N GLY A 21 -2.18 -7.18 -12.89
CA GLY A 21 -1.55 -5.88 -12.62
C GLY A 21 -2.25 -5.05 -11.55
N VAL A 22 -3.31 -5.56 -10.92
CA VAL A 22 -3.93 -4.94 -9.74
C VAL A 22 -3.38 -5.60 -8.49
N VAL A 23 -2.77 -4.80 -7.62
CA VAL A 23 -2.21 -5.27 -6.35
C VAL A 23 -3.18 -4.91 -5.23
N LYS A 24 -3.77 -5.92 -4.58
CA LYS A 24 -4.58 -5.73 -3.39
C LYS A 24 -3.72 -5.78 -2.15
N VAL A 25 -3.80 -4.74 -1.35
CA VAL A 25 -3.08 -4.61 -0.08
C VAL A 25 -4.06 -4.29 1.04
N ARG A 26 -3.74 -4.77 2.23
CA ARG A 26 -4.46 -4.45 3.46
C ARG A 26 -3.55 -3.67 4.37
N LEU A 27 -3.94 -2.45 4.72
CA LEU A 27 -3.25 -1.67 5.73
C LEU A 27 -3.72 -2.12 7.12
N ARG A 28 -2.78 -2.31 8.04
CA ARG A 28 -3.04 -2.63 9.45
C ARG A 28 -2.47 -1.52 10.35
N GLY A 29 -2.91 -1.48 11.61
CA GLY A 29 -2.45 -0.52 12.61
C GLY A 29 -2.94 0.90 12.37
N ALA A 30 -2.13 1.90 12.74
CA ALA A 30 -2.49 3.32 12.66
C ALA A 30 -2.83 3.77 11.22
N CYS A 31 -2.19 3.15 10.23
CA CYS A 31 -2.46 3.40 8.80
C CYS A 31 -3.86 2.92 8.35
N GLY A 32 -4.49 1.98 9.06
CA GLY A 32 -5.84 1.50 8.75
C GLY A 32 -6.96 2.29 9.44
N SER A 33 -6.64 3.07 10.47
CA SER A 33 -7.64 3.77 11.30
C SER A 33 -7.92 5.21 10.88
N CYS A 34 -7.12 5.80 9.97
CA CYS A 34 -7.26 7.18 9.55
C CYS A 34 -7.65 7.26 8.06
N PRO A 35 -8.90 7.64 7.72
CA PRO A 35 -9.39 7.71 6.33
C PRO A 35 -8.60 8.65 5.43
N SER A 36 -8.07 9.74 5.99
CA SER A 36 -7.26 10.71 5.23
C SER A 36 -5.85 10.18 4.95
N ALA A 37 -5.25 9.45 5.89
CA ALA A 37 -3.93 8.83 5.69
C ALA A 37 -4.01 7.64 4.73
N LEU A 38 -5.13 6.90 4.73
CA LEU A 38 -5.37 5.76 3.84
C LEU A 38 -5.17 6.12 2.36
N MET A 39 -5.75 7.24 1.91
CA MET A 39 -5.59 7.66 0.52
C MET A 39 -4.15 8.06 0.19
N THR A 40 -3.52 8.92 1.01
CA THR A 40 -2.15 9.37 0.77
C THR A 40 -1.15 8.21 0.77
N LEU A 41 -1.29 7.27 1.72
CA LEU A 41 -0.45 6.09 1.79
C LEU A 41 -0.67 5.16 0.60
N LYS A 42 -1.94 4.95 0.19
CA LYS A 42 -2.25 4.18 -1.02
C LYS A 42 -1.50 4.76 -2.23
N TYR A 43 -1.59 6.07 -2.44
CA TYR A 43 -0.90 6.73 -3.57
C TYR A 43 0.62 6.57 -3.48
N GLY A 44 1.22 6.82 -2.32
CA GLY A 44 2.67 6.67 -2.16
C GLY A 44 3.15 5.22 -2.34
N VAL A 45 2.36 4.24 -1.92
CA VAL A 45 2.64 2.82 -2.13
C VAL A 45 2.50 2.44 -3.60
N GLU A 46 1.47 2.95 -4.28
CA GLU A 46 1.23 2.73 -5.70
C GLU A 46 2.35 3.29 -6.58
N GLU A 47 2.80 4.53 -6.33
CA GLU A 47 3.93 5.11 -7.07
C GLU A 47 5.19 4.27 -6.88
N ARG A 48 5.54 3.93 -5.63
CA ARG A 48 6.72 3.11 -5.35
C ARG A 48 6.66 1.74 -6.03
N LEU A 49 5.48 1.11 -6.01
CA LEU A 49 5.26 -0.20 -6.64
C LEU A 49 5.39 -0.10 -8.15
N LYS A 50 4.92 0.98 -8.78
CA LYS A 50 5.09 1.22 -10.22
C LYS A 50 6.55 1.52 -10.59
N GLU A 51 7.29 2.21 -9.73
CA GLU A 51 8.72 2.46 -9.91
C GLU A 51 9.54 1.17 -9.84
N GLU A 52 9.28 0.32 -8.84
CA GLU A 52 10.00 -0.96 -8.67
C GLU A 52 9.47 -2.05 -9.63
N ILE A 53 8.18 -2.03 -9.97
CA ILE A 53 7.49 -3.05 -10.77
C ILE A 53 6.55 -2.38 -11.80
N PRO A 54 7.02 -2.11 -13.02
CA PRO A 54 6.24 -1.43 -14.05
C PRO A 54 5.01 -2.23 -14.55
N GLU A 55 4.89 -3.51 -14.19
CA GLU A 55 3.72 -4.35 -14.48
C GLU A 55 2.50 -4.01 -13.60
N VAL A 56 2.69 -3.25 -12.51
CA VAL A 56 1.62 -2.80 -11.62
C VAL A 56 0.83 -1.67 -12.30
N LYS A 57 -0.46 -1.91 -12.54
CA LYS A 57 -1.40 -0.94 -13.10
C LYS A 57 -2.04 -0.09 -12.01
N SER A 58 -2.45 -0.71 -10.91
CA SER A 58 -3.19 -0.05 -9.84
C SER A 58 -3.03 -0.79 -8.51
N VAL A 59 -3.16 -0.06 -7.40
CA VAL A 59 -3.22 -0.64 -6.05
C VAL A 59 -4.64 -0.48 -5.50
N GLU A 60 -5.15 -1.49 -4.82
CA GLU A 60 -6.45 -1.46 -4.15
C GLU A 60 -6.34 -1.85 -2.68
N LEU A 61 -7.23 -1.29 -1.86
CA LEU A 61 -7.34 -1.62 -0.44
C LEU A 61 -8.37 -2.73 -0.25
N ALA A 62 -8.01 -3.77 0.52
CA ALA A 62 -8.82 -4.97 0.77
C ALA A 62 -9.27 -5.15 2.23
#